data_AF-A0A315XX08-F1
#
_entry.id   AF-A0A315XX08-F1
#
_cell.length_a   1.000
_cell.length_b   1.000
_cell.length_c   1.000
_cell.angle_alpha   90.00
_cell.angle_beta   90.00
_cell.angle_gamma   90.00
#
_symmetry.space_group_name_H-M   'P 1'
#
loop_
_entity.id
_entity.type
_entity.pdbx_description
1 polymer ?
#
loop_
_entity_poly.entity_id
_entity_poly.type
_entity_poly.pdbx_seq_one_letter_code
_entity_poly.pdbx_strand_id
1 'polypeptide(L)'
;MISPSERKKIGFSLLTSHSAEMKKYVDVYALYIEKGYTKDLCEAYADAFIDNAKKPSPFDIIQLAALYGRIHDYKTSAFYLEKLEDKKLSGDERFAYCIETLSTVSKIGNWRDAEDFRTRNISFLQKHTIKVSPQREADLYIALALADCAAKNYQQALKLLKFGYKPQGAKDLTLLEIFITVVYIFAKAGDDEGLDGALQNAESCLRLFKQFDFPWQASYYRRRIEDAANGIL
;
A
#
# COMPACT_ATOMS: atom_id res chain seq x y z
N MET A 1 -5.50 -27.71 -3.65
CA MET A 1 -4.36 -27.20 -2.86
C MET A 1 -3.60 -26.22 -3.75
N ILE A 2 -3.58 -24.93 -3.40
CA ILE A 2 -2.87 -23.90 -4.19
C ILE A 2 -1.38 -23.98 -3.86
N SER A 3 -0.55 -24.15 -4.89
CA SER A 3 0.89 -24.32 -4.76
C SER A 3 1.59 -23.07 -4.22
N PRO A 4 2.74 -23.20 -3.53
CA PRO A 4 3.55 -22.05 -3.09
C PRO A 4 3.93 -21.09 -4.24
N SER A 5 4.01 -21.60 -5.46
CA SER A 5 4.33 -20.85 -6.68
C SER A 5 3.15 -20.01 -7.17
N GLU A 6 1.91 -20.48 -6.98
CA GLU A 6 0.69 -19.72 -7.28
C GLU A 6 0.44 -18.61 -6.26
N ARG A 7 0.89 -18.78 -5.01
CA ARG A 7 0.84 -17.76 -3.94
C ARG A 7 1.74 -16.55 -4.21
N LYS A 8 2.76 -16.67 -5.07
CA LYS A 8 3.64 -15.56 -5.47
C LYS A 8 3.09 -14.67 -6.58
N LYS A 9 1.99 -15.06 -7.23
CA LYS A 9 1.45 -14.35 -8.42
C LYS A 9 0.36 -13.31 -8.11
N ILE A 10 -0.13 -13.27 -6.89
CA ILE A 10 -1.13 -12.31 -6.45
C ILE A 10 -0.38 -11.30 -5.59
N GLY A 11 -0.61 -10.00 -5.76
CA GLY A 11 -0.02 -8.90 -4.97
C GLY A 11 -0.43 -8.90 -3.48
N PHE A 12 -0.71 -10.08 -2.93
CA PHE A 12 -0.93 -10.38 -1.53
C PHE A 12 0.27 -11.21 -1.06
N SER A 13 1.32 -10.54 -0.60
CA SER A 13 2.46 -11.23 0.01
C SER A 13 2.10 -11.66 1.43
N LEU A 14 1.15 -12.57 1.61
CA LEU A 14 1.16 -13.39 2.81
C LEU A 14 1.98 -14.64 2.45
N LEU A 15 3.20 -14.74 2.98
CA LEU A 15 4.09 -15.89 2.72
C LEU A 15 4.01 -16.95 3.82
N THR A 16 4.36 -18.16 3.42
CA THR A 16 4.14 -19.45 4.10
C THR A 16 4.73 -19.56 5.51
N SER A 17 4.01 -20.20 6.43
CA SER A 17 4.61 -20.80 7.63
C SER A 17 3.86 -22.06 8.11
N HIS A 18 4.39 -22.72 9.16
CA HIS A 18 4.20 -24.14 9.51
C HIS A 18 2.74 -24.57 9.75
N SER A 19 2.45 -25.88 9.74
CA SER A 19 1.10 -26.49 9.61
C SER A 19 -0.06 -25.85 10.40
N ALA A 20 0.17 -25.33 11.61
CA ALA A 20 -0.85 -24.61 12.40
C ALA A 20 -1.05 -23.15 11.95
N GLU A 21 0.03 -22.47 11.57
CA GLU A 21 0.00 -21.12 10.98
C GLU A 21 -0.55 -21.15 9.54
N MET A 22 -0.35 -22.25 8.81
CA MET A 22 -1.04 -22.51 7.55
C MET A 22 -2.56 -22.52 7.71
N LYS A 23 -3.10 -23.04 8.82
CA LYS A 23 -4.55 -23.02 9.05
C LYS A 23 -5.05 -21.59 9.30
N LYS A 24 -4.40 -20.86 10.21
CA LYS A 24 -4.70 -19.44 10.47
C LYS A 24 -4.65 -18.60 9.20
N TYR A 25 -3.62 -18.82 8.38
CA TYR A 25 -3.48 -18.20 7.07
C TYR A 25 -4.65 -18.52 6.16
N VAL A 26 -5.05 -19.79 6.06
CA VAL A 26 -6.13 -20.24 5.17
C VAL A 26 -7.44 -19.56 5.56
N ASP A 27 -7.73 -19.46 6.86
CA ASP A 27 -8.95 -18.84 7.36
C ASP A 27 -8.98 -17.33 7.05
N VAL A 28 -7.86 -16.62 7.31
CA VAL A 28 -7.71 -15.19 6.97
C VAL A 28 -7.76 -14.95 5.45
N TYR A 29 -7.12 -15.82 4.67
CA TYR A 29 -7.10 -15.73 3.21
C TYR A 29 -8.46 -16.02 2.59
N ALA A 30 -9.23 -16.98 3.13
CA ALA A 30 -10.60 -17.23 2.72
C ALA A 30 -11.48 -15.99 2.93
N LEU A 31 -11.33 -15.33 4.08
CA LEU A 31 -12.02 -14.07 4.36
C LEU A 31 -11.64 -12.96 3.37
N TYR A 32 -10.36 -12.85 3.02
CA TYR A 32 -9.90 -11.91 2.00
C TYR A 32 -10.45 -12.22 0.60
N ILE A 33 -10.48 -13.48 0.18
CA ILE A 33 -11.08 -13.87 -1.11
C ILE A 33 -12.55 -13.45 -1.18
N GLU A 34 -13.30 -13.71 -0.11
CA GLU A 34 -14.73 -13.49 -0.04
C GLU A 34 -15.09 -12.00 0.09
N LYS A 35 -14.47 -11.30 1.05
CA LYS A 35 -14.87 -9.95 1.46
C LYS A 35 -13.91 -8.84 1.06
N GLY A 36 -12.68 -9.17 0.67
CA GLY A 36 -11.64 -8.17 0.39
C GLY A 36 -11.17 -7.41 1.62
N TYR A 37 -10.70 -6.17 1.42
CA TYR A 37 -10.21 -5.32 2.50
C TYR A 37 -11.38 -4.84 3.38
N THR A 38 -11.42 -5.34 4.62
CA THR A 38 -12.47 -5.04 5.59
C THR A 38 -11.88 -4.95 6.99
N LYS A 39 -12.62 -4.33 7.92
CA LYS A 39 -12.25 -4.34 9.33
C LYS A 39 -12.20 -5.78 9.89
N ASP A 40 -13.17 -6.62 9.54
CA ASP A 40 -13.18 -8.05 9.88
C ASP A 40 -11.86 -8.74 9.46
N LEU A 41 -11.35 -8.46 8.25
CA LEU A 41 -10.07 -9.02 7.79
C LEU A 41 -8.90 -8.55 8.64
N CYS A 42 -8.88 -7.27 9.02
CA CYS A 42 -7.82 -6.71 9.86
C CYS A 42 -7.83 -7.34 11.26
N GLU A 43 -9.01 -7.47 11.87
CA GLU A 43 -9.19 -8.08 13.20
C GLU A 43 -8.83 -9.57 13.17
N ALA A 44 -9.29 -10.32 12.15
CA ALA A 44 -8.91 -11.72 11.97
C ALA A 44 -7.39 -11.90 11.77
N TYR A 45 -6.74 -10.98 11.05
CA TYR A 45 -5.28 -10.98 10.91
C TYR A 45 -4.57 -10.70 12.24
N ALA A 46 -5.05 -9.70 12.99
CA ALA A 46 -4.50 -9.33 14.29
C ALA A 46 -4.61 -10.50 15.29
N ASP A 47 -5.78 -11.13 15.40
CA ASP A 47 -6.00 -12.30 16.25
C ASP A 47 -5.07 -13.46 15.87
N ALA A 48 -4.88 -13.70 14.58
CA ALA A 48 -4.08 -14.81 14.08
C ALA A 48 -2.58 -14.63 14.38
N PHE A 49 -2.03 -13.43 14.13
CA PHE A 49 -0.58 -13.21 14.03
C PHE A 49 -0.01 -12.21 15.04
N ILE A 50 -0.85 -11.37 15.66
CA ILE A 50 -0.42 -10.31 16.58
C ILE A 50 -0.87 -10.59 18.02
N ASP A 51 -2.17 -10.58 18.29
CA ASP A 51 -2.69 -10.49 19.66
C ASP A 51 -2.45 -11.78 20.44
N ASN A 52 -2.49 -12.92 19.76
CA ASN A 52 -2.20 -14.23 20.33
C ASN A 52 -0.71 -14.63 20.21
N ALA A 53 0.15 -13.76 19.70
CA ALA A 53 1.58 -14.03 19.54
C ALA A 53 2.40 -13.38 20.68
N LYS A 54 3.24 -14.18 21.35
CA LYS A 54 4.13 -13.67 22.41
C LYS A 54 5.11 -12.60 21.92
N LYS A 55 5.57 -12.74 20.67
CA LYS A 55 6.45 -11.81 19.97
C LYS A 55 6.03 -11.78 18.50
N PRO A 56 5.10 -10.89 18.12
CA PRO A 56 4.67 -10.75 16.74
C PRO A 56 5.86 -10.41 15.84
N SER A 57 5.88 -10.94 14.61
CA SER A 57 6.95 -10.61 13.68
C SER A 57 6.81 -9.15 13.20
N PRO A 58 7.92 -8.43 12.93
CA PRO A 58 7.83 -7.10 12.35
C PRO A 58 7.09 -7.09 11.02
N PHE A 59 7.29 -8.14 10.22
CA PHE A 59 6.56 -8.36 8.99
C PHE A 59 5.04 -8.35 9.18
N ASP A 60 4.52 -9.11 10.16
CA ASP A 60 3.08 -9.18 10.42
C ASP A 60 2.51 -7.85 10.92
N ILE A 61 3.29 -7.11 11.71
CA ILE A 61 2.90 -5.78 12.19
C ILE A 61 2.77 -4.80 11.02
N ILE A 62 3.76 -4.79 10.10
CA ILE A 62 3.73 -3.94 8.89
C ILE A 62 2.57 -4.35 7.99
N GLN A 63 2.34 -5.65 7.82
CA GLN A 63 1.24 -6.16 7.00
C GLN A 63 -0.13 -5.77 7.57
N LEU A 64 -0.31 -5.83 8.89
CA LEU A 64 -1.54 -5.41 9.55
C LEU A 64 -1.75 -3.89 9.40
N ALA A 65 -0.70 -3.09 9.58
CA ALA A 65 -0.75 -1.64 9.35
C ALA A 65 -1.21 -1.33 7.92
N ALA A 66 -0.62 -2.01 6.93
CA ALA A 66 -1.02 -1.88 5.53
C ALA A 66 -2.51 -2.25 5.30
N LEU A 67 -3.01 -3.32 5.93
CA LEU A 67 -4.43 -3.71 5.83
C LEU A 67 -5.37 -2.63 6.38
N TYR A 68 -5.06 -2.06 7.54
CA TYR A 68 -5.81 -0.91 8.08
C TYR A 68 -5.72 0.31 7.16
N GLY A 69 -4.55 0.55 6.54
CA GLY A 69 -4.37 1.58 5.53
C GLY A 69 -5.26 1.40 4.30
N ARG A 70 -5.58 0.16 3.89
CA ARG A 70 -6.49 -0.13 2.77
C ARG A 70 -7.95 0.19 3.05
N ILE A 71 -8.34 0.30 4.32
CA ILE A 71 -9.69 0.68 4.75
C ILE A 71 -9.75 2.09 5.33
N HIS A 72 -8.71 2.89 5.09
CA HIS A 72 -8.57 4.28 5.52
C HIS A 72 -8.51 4.48 7.04
N ASP A 73 -8.19 3.44 7.82
CA ASP A 73 -7.96 3.53 9.26
C ASP A 73 -6.48 3.82 9.55
N TYR A 74 -6.06 5.04 9.19
CA TYR A 74 -4.66 5.46 9.33
C TYR A 74 -4.21 5.61 10.79
N LYS A 75 -5.14 5.89 11.71
CA LYS A 75 -4.81 5.98 13.13
C LYS A 75 -4.41 4.61 13.68
N THR A 76 -5.17 3.58 13.35
CA THR A 76 -4.83 2.20 13.75
C THR A 76 -3.57 1.73 13.03
N SER A 77 -3.41 2.05 11.73
CA SER A 77 -2.15 1.77 11.01
C SER A 77 -0.92 2.37 11.72
N ALA A 78 -0.97 3.66 12.07
CA ALA A 78 0.11 4.36 12.75
C ALA A 78 0.44 3.73 14.12
N PHE A 79 -0.59 3.39 14.91
CA PHE A 79 -0.41 2.71 16.19
C PHE A 79 0.39 1.40 16.07
N TYR A 80 0.16 0.61 15.02
CA TYR A 80 0.94 -0.62 14.81
C TYR A 80 2.37 -0.31 14.37
N LEU A 81 2.57 0.70 13.52
CA LEU A 81 3.91 1.11 13.07
C LEU A 81 4.78 1.65 14.20
N GLU A 82 4.21 2.41 15.14
CA GLU A 82 4.91 2.91 16.33
C GLU A 82 5.56 1.79 17.17
N LYS A 83 4.97 0.58 17.18
CA LYS A 83 5.54 -0.58 17.88
C LYS A 83 6.90 -1.04 17.32
N LEU A 84 7.26 -0.58 16.13
CA LEU A 84 8.50 -0.93 15.42
C LEU A 84 9.58 0.14 15.48
N GLU A 85 9.33 1.34 16.00
CA GLU A 85 10.25 2.48 15.93
C GLU A 85 11.64 2.17 16.50
N ASP A 86 11.68 1.49 17.66
CA ASP A 86 12.92 1.10 18.36
C ASP A 86 13.34 -0.35 18.09
N LYS A 87 12.71 -1.04 17.13
CA LYS A 87 13.01 -2.45 16.84
C LYS A 87 14.14 -2.56 15.83
N LYS A 88 15.00 -3.56 16.03
CA LYS A 88 15.99 -3.96 15.04
C LYS A 88 15.30 -4.70 13.89
N LEU A 89 15.17 -4.03 12.75
CA LEU A 89 14.59 -4.58 11.52
C LEU A 89 15.68 -5.06 10.56
N SER A 90 15.41 -6.13 9.81
CA SER A 90 16.22 -6.50 8.65
C SER A 90 16.08 -5.45 7.53
N GLY A 91 16.91 -5.54 6.49
CA GLY A 91 16.87 -4.57 5.38
C GLY A 91 15.50 -4.51 4.69
N ASP A 92 14.89 -5.66 4.41
CA ASP A 92 13.60 -5.72 3.71
C ASP A 92 12.43 -5.29 4.60
N GLU A 93 12.46 -5.68 5.89
CA GLU A 93 11.49 -5.21 6.88
C GLU A 93 11.60 -3.69 7.09
N ARG A 94 12.82 -3.16 7.19
CA ARG A 94 13.05 -1.71 7.33
C ARG A 94 12.54 -0.98 6.09
N PHE A 95 12.76 -1.53 4.90
CA PHE A 95 12.27 -0.94 3.66
C PHE A 95 10.73 -0.92 3.63
N ALA A 96 10.08 -2.04 3.96
CA ALA A 96 8.62 -2.11 4.06
C ALA A 96 8.06 -1.15 5.11
N TYR A 97 8.66 -1.12 6.30
CA TYR A 97 8.31 -0.21 7.38
C TYR A 97 8.40 1.25 6.93
N CYS A 98 9.49 1.66 6.28
CA CYS A 98 9.65 3.03 5.85
C CYS A 98 8.58 3.45 4.83
N ILE A 99 8.22 2.57 3.88
CA ILE A 99 7.17 2.84 2.89
C ILE A 99 5.81 3.02 3.58
N GLU A 100 5.46 2.10 4.47
CA GLU A 100 4.16 2.10 5.15
C GLU A 100 4.04 3.29 6.10
N THR A 101 5.09 3.59 6.86
CA THR A 101 5.14 4.77 7.75
C THR A 101 5.02 6.06 6.97
N LEU A 102 5.78 6.23 5.87
CA LEU A 102 5.67 7.42 5.02
C LEU A 102 4.26 7.59 4.47
N SER A 103 3.68 6.50 3.95
CA SER A 103 2.32 6.52 3.39
C SER A 103 1.28 6.88 4.44
N THR A 104 1.33 6.22 5.60
CA THR A 104 0.36 6.40 6.69
C THR A 104 0.44 7.80 7.28
N VAL A 105 1.63 8.27 7.66
CA VAL A 105 1.82 9.61 8.26
C VAL A 105 1.40 10.71 7.29
N SER A 106 1.68 10.55 6.00
CA SER A 106 1.26 11.50 4.96
C SER A 106 -0.26 11.58 4.84
N LYS A 107 -0.96 10.44 4.88
CA LYS A 107 -2.42 10.37 4.77
C LYS A 107 -3.16 10.86 6.01
N ILE A 108 -2.52 10.83 7.19
CA ILE A 108 -3.03 11.47 8.41
C ILE A 108 -2.99 13.00 8.29
N GLY A 109 -2.13 13.54 7.42
CA GLY A 109 -1.91 14.99 7.25
C GLY A 109 -0.73 15.53 8.07
N ASN A 110 0.06 14.66 8.70
CA ASN A 110 1.24 15.03 9.48
C ASN A 110 2.47 15.22 8.56
N TRP A 111 2.41 16.22 7.67
CA TRP A 111 3.41 16.41 6.62
C TRP A 111 4.83 16.66 7.16
N ARG A 112 4.99 17.33 8.31
CA ARG A 112 6.29 17.57 8.95
C ARG A 112 6.94 16.26 9.40
N ASP A 113 6.16 15.42 10.08
CA ASP A 113 6.65 14.11 10.55
C ASP A 113 7.04 13.22 9.36
N ALA A 114 6.27 13.26 8.26
CA ALA A 114 6.60 12.56 7.03
C ALA A 114 7.90 13.08 6.40
N GLU A 115 8.12 14.40 6.36
CA GLU A 115 9.34 15.02 5.83
C GLU A 115 10.57 14.71 6.69
N ASP A 116 10.46 14.79 8.01
CA ASP A 116 11.53 14.45 8.94
C ASP A 116 11.87 12.96 8.88
N PHE A 117 10.85 12.10 8.80
CA PHE A 117 11.05 10.66 8.63
C PHE A 117 11.72 10.33 7.29
N ARG A 118 11.29 10.97 6.20
CA ARG A 118 11.93 10.85 4.87
C ARG A 118 13.39 11.26 4.95
N THR A 119 13.68 12.43 5.51
CA THR A 119 15.04 12.98 5.59
C THR A 119 15.97 12.05 6.37
N ARG A 120 15.52 11.51 7.49
CA ARG A 120 16.29 10.54 8.30
C ARG A 120 16.57 9.22 7.58
N ASN A 121 15.71 8.80 6.64
CA ASN A 121 15.78 7.48 6.01
C ASN A 121 16.18 7.50 4.52
N ILE A 122 16.28 8.67 3.87
CA ILE A 122 16.43 8.78 2.42
C ILE A 122 17.67 8.06 1.88
N SER A 123 18.81 8.14 2.58
CA SER A 123 20.04 7.47 2.15
C SER A 123 19.92 5.95 2.18
N PHE A 124 19.16 5.39 3.13
CA PHE A 124 18.86 3.97 3.18
C PHE A 124 17.91 3.59 2.04
N LEU A 125 16.80 4.33 1.88
CA LEU A 125 15.79 4.09 0.87
C LEU A 125 16.38 4.08 -0.54
N GLN A 126 17.16 5.10 -0.91
CA GLN A 126 17.81 5.20 -2.23
C GLN A 126 18.75 4.02 -2.51
N LYS A 127 19.53 3.58 -1.52
CA LYS A 127 20.45 2.44 -1.67
C LYS A 127 19.73 1.11 -1.77
N HIS A 128 18.67 0.93 -0.99
CA HIS A 128 17.93 -0.34 -0.96
C HIS A 128 17.05 -0.52 -2.19
N THR A 129 16.49 0.57 -2.74
CA THR A 129 15.58 0.55 -3.89
C THR A 129 16.20 -0.07 -5.15
N ILE A 130 17.51 0.06 -5.34
CA ILE A 130 18.23 -0.52 -6.50
C ILE A 130 18.16 -2.05 -6.50
N LYS A 131 17.84 -2.68 -5.36
CA LYS A 131 17.81 -4.13 -5.17
C LYS A 131 16.41 -4.73 -5.14
N VAL A 132 15.36 -3.91 -5.17
CA VAL A 132 13.97 -4.38 -5.06
C VAL A 132 13.32 -4.54 -6.43
N SER A 133 12.16 -5.20 -6.48
CA SER A 133 11.39 -5.33 -7.71
C SER A 133 10.82 -3.97 -8.15
N PRO A 134 10.49 -3.80 -9.45
CA PRO A 134 9.86 -2.57 -9.94
C PRO A 134 8.58 -2.18 -9.18
N GLN A 135 7.80 -3.16 -8.71
CA GLN A 135 6.61 -2.90 -7.89
C GLN A 135 6.97 -2.29 -6.53
N ARG A 136 8.01 -2.81 -5.87
CA ARG A 136 8.47 -2.30 -4.57
C ARG A 136 9.14 -0.93 -4.71
N GLU A 137 9.78 -0.68 -5.83
CA GLU A 137 10.24 0.65 -6.21
C GLU A 137 9.06 1.61 -6.39
N ALA A 138 8.00 1.18 -7.09
CA ALA A 138 6.77 1.96 -7.25
C ALA A 138 6.12 2.32 -5.90
N ASP A 139 6.03 1.35 -4.99
CA ASP A 139 5.50 1.58 -3.63
C ASP A 139 6.25 2.71 -2.92
N LEU A 140 7.58 2.75 -3.04
CA LEU A 140 8.39 3.85 -2.48
C LEU A 140 8.08 5.18 -3.15
N TYR A 141 8.04 5.25 -4.48
CA TYR A 141 7.75 6.51 -5.19
C TYR A 141 6.35 7.04 -4.88
N ILE A 142 5.37 6.14 -4.74
CA ILE A 142 4.03 6.50 -4.25
C ILE A 142 4.13 7.09 -2.84
N ALA A 143 4.79 6.42 -1.90
CA ALA A 143 4.93 6.91 -0.53
C ALA A 143 5.63 8.29 -0.45
N LEU A 144 6.67 8.49 -1.26
CA LEU A 144 7.36 9.78 -1.35
C LEU A 144 6.48 10.87 -1.99
N ALA A 145 5.72 10.53 -3.02
CA ALA A 145 4.77 11.45 -3.65
C ALA A 145 3.66 11.86 -2.68
N LEU A 146 3.20 10.95 -1.82
CA LEU A 146 2.23 11.26 -0.77
C LEU A 146 2.80 12.22 0.27
N ALA A 147 4.07 12.06 0.66
CA ALA A 147 4.74 12.99 1.56
C ALA A 147 4.83 14.40 0.96
N ASP A 148 5.21 14.51 -0.32
CA ASP A 148 5.24 15.80 -1.04
C ASP A 148 3.83 16.39 -1.19
N CYS A 149 2.82 15.57 -1.49
CA CYS A 149 1.42 16.00 -1.58
C CYS A 149 0.91 16.55 -0.24
N ALA A 150 1.19 15.87 0.87
CA ALA A 150 0.82 16.33 2.21
C ALA A 150 1.48 17.68 2.56
N ALA A 151 2.72 17.90 2.10
CA ALA A 151 3.44 19.16 2.21
C ALA A 151 3.02 20.23 1.18
N LYS A 152 1.99 19.96 0.36
CA LYS A 152 1.49 20.82 -0.74
C LYS A 152 2.48 21.06 -1.88
N ASN A 153 3.51 20.21 -1.99
CA ASN A 153 4.48 20.21 -3.09
C ASN A 153 3.96 19.36 -4.26
N TYR A 154 2.79 19.70 -4.80
CA TYR A 154 2.06 18.85 -5.75
C TYR A 154 2.84 18.57 -7.04
N GLN A 155 3.58 19.55 -7.56
CA GLN A 155 4.38 19.37 -8.78
C GLN A 155 5.54 18.38 -8.56
N GLN A 156 6.16 18.41 -7.38
CA GLN A 156 7.21 17.48 -6.99
C GLN A 156 6.63 16.08 -6.79
N ALA A 157 5.47 15.96 -6.15
CA ALA A 157 4.75 14.71 -6.01
C ALA A 157 4.43 14.07 -7.37
N LEU A 158 3.88 14.85 -8.31
CA LEU A 158 3.61 14.37 -9.67
C LEU A 158 4.88 13.98 -10.44
N LYS A 159 5.99 14.68 -10.22
CA LYS A 159 7.28 14.35 -10.84
C LYS A 159 7.82 13.00 -10.33
N LEU A 160 7.65 12.69 -9.04
CA LEU A 160 8.06 11.40 -8.48
C LEU A 160 7.31 10.23 -9.12
N LEU A 161 6.04 10.40 -9.45
CA LEU A 161 5.24 9.36 -10.12
C LEU A 161 5.63 9.14 -11.59
N LYS A 162 6.50 9.99 -12.16
CA LYS A 162 7.07 9.84 -13.52
C LYS A 162 8.42 9.09 -13.52
N PHE A 163 8.68 8.22 -12.55
CA PHE A 163 9.95 7.49 -12.40
C PHE A 163 10.20 6.39 -13.47
N GLY A 164 9.29 6.23 -14.44
CA GLY A 164 9.49 5.32 -15.57
C GLY A 164 9.01 3.89 -15.34
N TYR A 165 8.03 3.69 -14.45
CA TYR A 165 7.39 2.39 -14.25
C TYR A 165 6.88 1.81 -15.57
N LYS A 166 7.29 0.57 -15.88
CA LYS A 166 6.82 -0.16 -17.06
C LYS A 166 5.71 -1.12 -16.65
N PRO A 167 4.55 -1.14 -17.35
CA PRO A 167 3.50 -2.10 -17.08
C PRO A 167 4.01 -3.54 -17.12
N GLN A 168 3.65 -4.33 -16.12
CA GLN A 168 4.12 -5.70 -15.89
C GLN A 168 3.13 -6.77 -16.39
N GLY A 169 2.04 -6.35 -17.03
CA GLY A 169 1.06 -7.25 -17.63
C GLY A 169 -0.27 -6.57 -17.90
N ALA A 170 -1.25 -7.35 -18.37
CA ALA A 170 -2.60 -6.85 -18.68
C ALA A 170 -3.41 -6.46 -17.43
N LYS A 171 -3.02 -6.94 -16.25
CA LYS A 171 -3.61 -6.60 -14.96
C LYS A 171 -2.51 -6.15 -14.02
N ASP A 172 -2.11 -4.89 -14.16
CA ASP A 172 -1.08 -4.28 -13.34
C ASP A 172 -1.71 -3.38 -12.27
N LEU A 173 -1.97 -3.97 -11.10
CA LEU A 173 -2.52 -3.24 -9.97
C LEU A 173 -1.57 -2.13 -9.48
N THR A 174 -0.26 -2.28 -9.68
CA THR A 174 0.72 -1.26 -9.28
C THR A 174 0.56 -0.01 -10.13
N LEU A 175 0.44 -0.20 -11.45
CA LEU A 175 0.16 0.89 -12.38
C LEU A 175 -1.15 1.61 -12.03
N LEU A 176 -2.19 0.84 -11.68
CA LEU A 176 -3.45 1.42 -11.26
C LEU A 176 -3.32 2.23 -9.97
N GLU A 177 -2.57 1.77 -8.97
CA GLU A 177 -2.30 2.53 -7.75
C GLU A 177 -1.51 3.82 -8.03
N ILE A 178 -0.57 3.80 -8.99
CA ILE A 178 0.10 5.02 -9.45
C ILE A 178 -0.94 6.01 -9.99
N PHE A 179 -1.85 5.57 -10.88
CA PHE A 179 -2.89 6.46 -11.43
C PHE A 179 -3.87 6.97 -10.37
N ILE A 180 -4.30 6.13 -9.44
CA ILE A 180 -5.15 6.55 -8.31
C ILE A 180 -4.42 7.60 -7.46
N THR A 181 -3.11 7.44 -7.24
CA THR A 181 -2.30 8.43 -6.52
C THR A 181 -2.22 9.75 -7.29
N VAL A 182 -2.08 9.71 -8.62
CA VAL A 182 -2.12 10.92 -9.47
C VAL A 182 -3.47 11.64 -9.34
N VAL A 183 -4.59 10.92 -9.42
CA VAL A 183 -5.95 11.47 -9.21
C VAL A 183 -6.03 12.19 -7.86
N TYR A 184 -5.58 11.53 -6.79
CA TYR A 184 -5.55 12.13 -5.46
C TYR A 184 -4.73 13.41 -5.41
N ILE A 185 -3.54 13.45 -6.01
CA ILE A 185 -2.69 14.65 -5.99
C ILE A 185 -3.37 15.83 -6.69
N PHE A 186 -4.00 15.61 -7.86
CA PHE A 186 -4.74 16.67 -8.56
C PHE A 186 -5.95 17.14 -7.75
N ALA A 187 -6.71 16.23 -7.15
CA ALA A 187 -7.82 16.58 -6.27
C ALA A 187 -7.36 17.43 -5.07
N LYS A 188 -6.23 17.08 -4.44
CA LYS A 188 -5.65 17.87 -3.34
C LYS A 188 -5.08 19.22 -3.78
N ALA A 189 -4.66 19.34 -5.03
CA ALA A 189 -4.15 20.58 -5.61
C ALA A 189 -5.27 21.56 -6.02
N GLY A 190 -6.51 21.08 -6.19
CA GLY A 190 -7.62 21.88 -6.72
C GLY A 190 -7.45 22.22 -8.21
N ASP A 191 -6.81 21.32 -8.96
CA ASP A 191 -6.57 21.45 -10.40
C ASP A 191 -7.59 20.57 -11.16
N ASP A 192 -8.73 21.17 -11.50
CA ASP A 192 -9.87 20.46 -12.10
C ASP A 192 -9.54 19.88 -13.48
N GLU A 193 -8.78 20.61 -14.31
CA GLU A 193 -8.38 20.14 -15.64
C GLU A 193 -7.42 18.93 -15.54
N GLY A 194 -6.43 19.02 -14.65
CA GLY A 194 -5.53 17.91 -14.36
C GLY A 194 -6.26 16.70 -13.77
N LEU A 195 -7.25 16.95 -12.89
CA LEU A 195 -8.07 15.91 -12.27
C LEU A 195 -8.89 15.13 -13.31
N ASP A 196 -9.56 15.81 -14.23
CA ASP A 196 -10.36 15.18 -15.29
C ASP A 196 -9.50 14.24 -16.15
N GLY A 197 -8.31 14.71 -16.55
CA GLY A 197 -7.36 13.89 -17.30
C GLY A 197 -6.85 12.69 -16.49
N ALA A 198 -6.58 12.87 -15.20
CA ALA A 198 -6.14 11.79 -14.32
C ALA A 198 -7.24 10.73 -14.11
N LEU A 199 -8.49 11.16 -13.92
CA LEU A 199 -9.65 10.28 -13.79
C LEU A 199 -9.83 9.40 -15.02
N GLN A 200 -9.82 10.01 -16.20
CA GLN A 200 -9.94 9.26 -17.46
C GLN A 200 -8.84 8.21 -17.61
N ASN A 201 -7.61 8.52 -17.20
CA ASN A 201 -6.50 7.58 -17.24
C ASN A 201 -6.67 6.41 -16.25
N ALA A 202 -7.05 6.70 -15.00
CA ALA A 202 -7.26 5.68 -13.98
C ALA A 202 -8.42 4.73 -14.35
N GLU A 203 -9.54 5.27 -14.80
CA GLU A 203 -10.69 4.48 -15.26
C GLU A 203 -10.37 3.66 -16.51
N SER A 204 -9.64 4.25 -17.47
CA SER A 204 -9.21 3.52 -18.66
C SER A 204 -8.28 2.38 -18.31
N CYS A 205 -7.34 2.59 -17.38
CA CYS A 205 -6.49 1.52 -16.85
C CYS A 205 -7.32 0.40 -16.23
N LEU A 206 -8.29 0.74 -15.36
CA LEU A 206 -9.15 -0.24 -14.72
C LEU A 206 -10.00 -1.03 -15.73
N ARG A 207 -10.50 -0.38 -16.79
CA ARG A 207 -11.28 -1.04 -17.86
C ARG A 207 -10.47 -2.06 -18.68
N LEU A 208 -9.15 -1.95 -18.71
CA LEU A 208 -8.30 -2.93 -19.39
C LEU A 208 -8.24 -4.28 -18.64
N PHE A 209 -8.64 -4.31 -17.36
CA PHE A 209 -8.62 -5.52 -16.56
C PHE A 209 -9.81 -6.42 -16.93
N LYS A 210 -9.59 -7.33 -17.88
CA LYS A 210 -10.62 -8.23 -18.42
C LYS A 210 -11.23 -9.16 -17.38
N GLN A 211 -10.43 -9.58 -16.38
CA GLN A 211 -10.87 -10.45 -15.29
C GLN A 211 -10.09 -10.10 -14.01
N PHE A 212 -10.82 -9.98 -12.91
CA PHE A 212 -10.26 -9.83 -11.58
C PHE A 212 -10.03 -11.19 -10.94
N ASP A 213 -9.04 -11.30 -10.04
CA ASP A 213 -8.81 -12.54 -9.30
C ASP A 213 -9.91 -12.78 -8.27
N PHE A 214 -10.51 -11.70 -7.75
CA PHE A 214 -11.54 -11.75 -6.73
C PHE A 214 -12.74 -10.87 -7.08
N PRO A 215 -13.96 -11.26 -6.67
CA PRO A 215 -15.19 -10.57 -7.05
C PRO A 215 -15.27 -9.12 -6.54
N TRP A 216 -14.64 -8.82 -5.40
CA TRP A 216 -14.65 -7.49 -4.80
C TRP A 216 -13.67 -6.49 -5.44
N GLN A 217 -12.65 -6.96 -6.19
CA GLN A 217 -11.57 -6.08 -6.66
C GLN A 217 -12.08 -4.98 -7.60
N ALA A 218 -12.98 -5.32 -8.51
CA ALA A 218 -13.52 -4.36 -9.47
C ALA A 218 -14.22 -3.20 -8.76
N SER A 219 -15.12 -3.50 -7.82
CA SER A 219 -15.84 -2.50 -7.03
C SER A 219 -14.92 -1.73 -6.10
N TYR A 220 -13.95 -2.41 -5.47
CA TYR A 220 -12.98 -1.78 -4.59
C TYR A 220 -12.15 -0.72 -5.33
N TYR A 221 -11.59 -1.06 -6.50
CA TYR A 221 -10.77 -0.12 -7.25
C TYR A 221 -11.56 1.03 -7.88
N ARG A 222 -12.82 0.82 -8.29
CA ARG A 222 -13.69 1.93 -8.69
C ARG A 222 -13.90 2.91 -7.55
N ARG A 223 -14.27 2.40 -6.38
CA ARG A 223 -14.44 3.21 -5.18
C ARG A 223 -13.15 3.96 -4.79
N ARG A 224 -11.98 3.31 -4.93
CA ARG A 224 -10.68 3.96 -4.68
C ARG A 224 -10.41 5.14 -5.61
N ILE A 225 -10.79 5.05 -6.88
CA ILE A 225 -10.69 6.17 -7.84
C ILE A 225 -11.63 7.31 -7.42
N GLU A 226 -12.88 6.98 -7.08
CA GLU A 226 -13.89 7.94 -6.63
C GLU A 226 -13.45 8.64 -5.32
N ASP A 227 -13.00 7.87 -4.34
CA ASP A 227 -12.47 8.39 -3.06
C ASP A 227 -11.28 9.32 -3.33
N ALA A 228 -10.34 8.91 -4.20
CA ALA A 228 -9.16 9.71 -4.54
C ALA A 228 -9.55 11.07 -5.16
N ALA A 229 -10.56 11.09 -6.04
CA ALA A 229 -11.07 12.31 -6.65
C ALA A 229 -11.73 13.26 -5.64
N ASN A 230 -12.26 12.70 -4.54
CA ASN A 230 -12.77 13.46 -3.40
C ASN A 230 -11.67 13.83 -2.38
N GLY A 231 -10.39 13.60 -2.72
CA GLY A 231 -9.26 13.89 -1.85
C GLY A 231 -9.13 12.94 -0.66
N ILE A 232 -9.62 11.71 -0.80
CA ILE A 232 -9.53 10.62 0.18
C ILE A 232 -8.71 9.49 -0.43
N LEU A 233 -7.57 9.12 0.16
CA LEU A 233 -6.71 8.04 -0.34
C LEU A 233 -6.24 7.17 0.79
#